data_AF-A0A4R0PZ42-F1
#
_entry.id   AF-A0A4R0PZ42-F1
#
_cell.length_a   1.000
_cell.length_b   1.000
_cell.length_c   1.000
_cell.angle_alpha   90.00
_cell.angle_beta   90.00
_cell.angle_gamma   90.00
#
_symmetry.space_group_name_H-M   'P 1'
#
loop_
_entity.id
_entity.type
_entity.pdbx_description
1 polymer ?
#
loop_
_entity_poly.entity_id
_entity_poly.type
_entity_poly.pdbx_seq_one_letter_code
_entity_poly.pdbx_strand_id
1 'polypeptide(L)'
;MKTKSSTLGPFGIFMLGLILLAGSCRKGDLPDPDTTKDPLSIRAKLSAIPPNETPLSATNGTFYIVNRKSGKVLDVGGFQTADGANVSQYAGTGGTNQKWNLTLLSGGYYSIIGVHSSKGLQVDQAGTADGNNVNISTYSGATNQQWLFTSLGNGYYRIVNRNSGKDLDIANQSIDDGANVDQWTYWGGENQQWSLLTVNATGQLGWVLNSTGVPADVVTRITNAMNDACARYNAGANWPSRTLTVQYNTGVPTADGSTNGNIRFGANTSYQNVRTAMHEIAHTYGVGISGGWTSNTSTGDFLGANTVALVKIFDGQSGAIHTGGGHFWAYGLNYDNEWSETNAFRHVKLVFAMRSDGM
;
A
#
# COMPACT_ATOMS: atom_id res chain seq x y z
N MET A 1 82.11 15.59 -11.44
CA MET A 1 81.00 16.41 -11.99
C MET A 1 79.78 15.52 -12.18
N LYS A 2 78.61 16.06 -11.82
CA LYS A 2 77.36 15.40 -11.43
C LYS A 2 76.81 14.37 -12.44
N THR A 3 76.51 13.18 -11.96
CA THR A 3 75.68 12.17 -12.61
C THR A 3 74.20 12.52 -12.42
N LYS A 4 73.42 12.39 -13.51
CA LYS A 4 72.01 12.75 -13.60
C LYS A 4 71.13 11.79 -12.79
N SER A 5 70.27 12.38 -11.96
CA SER A 5 69.15 11.72 -11.27
C SER A 5 68.07 11.33 -12.27
N SER A 6 67.70 10.05 -12.32
CA SER A 6 66.53 9.52 -13.02
C SER A 6 65.35 9.46 -12.05
N THR A 7 64.34 10.29 -12.28
CA THR A 7 63.03 10.18 -11.61
C THR A 7 62.05 9.44 -12.52
N LEU A 8 61.74 8.19 -12.20
CA LEU A 8 60.51 7.54 -12.68
C LEU A 8 59.35 7.99 -11.79
N GLY A 9 58.29 8.54 -12.40
CA GLY A 9 57.05 8.90 -11.73
C GLY A 9 56.26 7.66 -11.29
N PRO A 10 55.42 7.77 -10.25
CA PRO A 10 54.59 6.65 -9.81
C PRO A 10 53.48 6.39 -10.84
N PHE A 11 53.34 5.13 -11.21
CA PHE A 11 52.19 4.59 -11.94
C PHE A 11 50.91 4.88 -11.14
N GLY A 12 50.05 5.75 -11.68
CA GLY A 12 48.69 5.91 -11.20
C GLY A 12 47.86 4.70 -11.60
N ILE A 13 47.62 3.79 -10.67
CA ILE A 13 46.60 2.76 -10.79
C ILE A 13 45.25 3.47 -10.68
N PHE A 14 44.54 3.63 -11.81
CA PHE A 14 43.12 4.00 -11.80
C PHE A 14 42.33 2.84 -11.20
N MET A 15 42.11 2.89 -9.88
CA MET A 15 41.13 2.04 -9.22
C MET A 15 39.75 2.50 -9.71
N LEU A 16 39.13 1.74 -10.61
CA LEU A 16 37.72 1.91 -10.95
C LEU A 16 36.93 1.58 -9.67
N GLY A 17 36.62 2.61 -8.88
CA GLY A 17 35.79 2.48 -7.69
C GLY A 17 34.41 1.99 -8.11
N LEU A 18 34.07 0.76 -7.72
CA LEU A 18 32.72 0.24 -7.75
C LEU A 18 31.87 1.09 -6.80
N ILE A 19 31.21 2.13 -7.32
CA ILE A 19 30.22 2.90 -6.57
C ILE A 19 28.98 2.01 -6.45
N LEU A 20 28.92 1.21 -5.38
CA LEU A 20 27.70 0.59 -4.89
C LEU A 20 26.78 1.72 -4.38
N LEU A 21 25.97 2.28 -5.28
CA LEU A 21 24.79 3.06 -4.89
C LEU A 21 23.77 2.07 -4.30
N ALA A 22 23.92 1.75 -3.02
CA ALA A 22 22.90 1.05 -2.25
C ALA A 22 21.72 2.01 -2.03
N GLY A 23 20.79 2.05 -2.98
CA GLY A 23 19.48 2.67 -2.82
C GLY A 23 18.62 1.86 -1.86
N SER A 24 18.93 1.91 -0.57
CA SER A 24 18.11 1.30 0.47
C SER A 24 16.91 2.21 0.72
N CYS A 25 15.70 1.71 0.51
CA CYS A 25 14.52 2.28 1.16
C CYS A 25 14.54 1.96 2.68
N ARG A 26 15.63 2.24 3.43
CA ARG A 26 15.65 2.10 4.89
C ARG A 26 16.52 3.13 5.60
N LYS A 27 15.95 3.58 6.71
CA LYS A 27 16.53 4.31 7.84
C LYS A 27 17.83 3.65 8.35
N GLY A 28 18.95 4.37 8.25
CA GLY A 28 20.10 4.39 9.19
C GLY A 28 20.96 3.14 9.36
N ASP A 29 22.25 3.32 9.11
CA ASP A 29 23.39 2.37 9.10
C ASP A 29 23.74 1.57 10.40
N LEU A 30 24.02 0.26 10.22
CA LEU A 30 24.97 -0.68 10.91
C LEU A 30 24.71 -1.15 12.38
N PRO A 31 25.33 -2.26 12.88
CA PRO A 31 25.70 -3.58 12.29
C PRO A 31 25.08 -4.79 13.06
N ASP A 32 25.09 -5.98 12.44
CA ASP A 32 24.55 -7.25 12.99
C ASP A 32 25.60 -8.07 13.78
N PRO A 33 25.33 -8.51 15.03
CA PRO A 33 26.18 -9.48 15.72
C PRO A 33 25.66 -10.93 15.59
N ASP A 34 26.48 -11.72 14.90
CA ASP A 34 26.72 -13.17 15.10
C ASP A 34 25.79 -14.20 14.40
N THR A 35 26.38 -14.93 13.43
CA THR A 35 25.74 -15.92 12.53
C THR A 35 26.19 -17.36 12.77
N THR A 36 26.53 -17.77 13.99
CA THR A 36 27.17 -19.08 14.21
C THR A 36 26.27 -20.26 14.63
N LYS A 37 24.95 -20.28 14.33
CA LYS A 37 24.13 -21.50 14.51
C LYS A 37 23.10 -21.72 13.38
N ASP A 38 23.38 -22.68 12.52
CA ASP A 38 22.49 -23.32 11.53
C ASP A 38 22.50 -24.85 11.83
N PRO A 39 21.58 -25.74 11.38
CA PRO A 39 20.30 -25.55 10.68
C PRO A 39 19.12 -26.34 11.30
N LEU A 40 17.91 -26.14 10.76
CA LEU A 40 16.73 -27.03 10.89
C LEU A 40 16.01 -27.10 12.26
N SER A 41 15.28 -26.05 12.61
CA SER A 41 13.94 -26.18 13.25
C SER A 41 13.01 -24.97 13.06
N ILE A 42 13.22 -24.17 12.01
CA ILE A 42 12.33 -23.05 11.62
C ILE A 42 10.93 -23.54 11.14
N ARG A 43 10.60 -24.83 11.31
CA ARG A 43 9.22 -25.36 11.28
C ARG A 43 8.43 -25.18 12.59
N ALA A 44 8.85 -24.30 13.51
CA ALA A 44 8.15 -24.04 14.78
C ALA A 44 7.66 -22.59 14.97
N LYS A 45 7.27 -21.88 13.89
CA LYS A 45 6.43 -20.67 13.97
C LYS A 45 5.34 -20.60 12.90
N LEU A 46 4.76 -21.76 12.57
CA LEU A 46 3.47 -21.79 11.87
C LEU A 46 2.36 -22.11 12.90
N SER A 47 2.11 -21.14 13.78
CA SER A 47 0.87 -21.12 14.56
C SER A 47 -0.04 -20.09 13.90
N ALA A 48 -0.99 -20.60 13.11
CA ALA A 48 -2.20 -19.95 12.64
C ALA A 48 -2.06 -18.49 12.16
N ILE A 49 -1.79 -18.31 10.87
CA ILE A 49 -2.41 -17.22 10.13
C ILE A 49 -3.92 -17.45 10.25
N PRO A 50 -4.72 -16.51 10.79
CA PRO A 50 -6.15 -16.70 10.88
C PRO A 50 -6.73 -16.89 9.46
N PRO A 51 -7.40 -18.01 9.17
CA PRO A 51 -8.02 -18.27 7.88
C PRO A 51 -9.37 -17.55 7.80
N ASN A 52 -9.36 -16.21 7.80
CA ASN A 52 -10.57 -15.40 7.66
C ASN A 52 -10.29 -13.88 7.67
N GLU A 53 -10.22 -13.26 6.48
CA GLU A 53 -10.74 -11.89 6.30
C GLU A 53 -12.27 -11.96 6.09
N THR A 54 -12.97 -12.47 7.11
CA THR A 54 -14.39 -12.14 7.29
C THR A 54 -14.50 -10.66 7.65
N PRO A 55 -15.64 -10.00 7.37
CA PRO A 55 -16.02 -8.72 7.98
C PRO A 55 -15.62 -8.66 9.46
N LEU A 56 -14.52 -7.99 9.78
CA LEU A 56 -14.08 -7.85 11.16
C LEU A 56 -15.11 -7.00 11.88
N SER A 57 -15.70 -7.47 12.98
CA SER A 57 -16.30 -6.57 13.98
C SER A 57 -15.30 -5.44 14.24
N ALA A 58 -15.76 -4.20 14.41
CA ALA A 58 -14.85 -3.14 14.80
C ALA A 58 -14.07 -3.60 16.05
N THR A 59 -12.76 -3.72 15.97
CA THR A 59 -11.89 -4.04 17.10
C THR A 59 -10.86 -2.94 17.27
N ASN A 60 -10.12 -2.98 18.38
CA ASN A 60 -8.97 -2.11 18.52
C ASN A 60 -7.94 -2.43 17.43
N GLY A 61 -7.34 -1.40 16.83
CA GLY A 61 -6.34 -1.58 15.78
C GLY A 61 -6.18 -0.36 14.89
N THR A 62 -5.26 -0.45 13.93
CA THR A 62 -5.01 0.58 12.93
C THR A 62 -5.62 0.17 11.59
N PHE A 63 -6.43 1.05 11.01
CA PHE A 63 -7.21 0.77 9.80
C PHE A 63 -7.10 1.89 8.76
N TYR A 64 -7.21 1.51 7.49
CA TYR A 64 -7.77 2.38 6.47
C TYR A 64 -9.29 2.26 6.55
N ILE A 65 -9.99 3.39 6.52
CA ILE A 65 -11.45 3.44 6.48
C ILE A 65 -11.83 3.73 5.04
N VAL A 66 -12.43 2.76 4.35
CA VAL A 66 -12.64 2.80 2.89
C VAL A 66 -14.10 3.04 2.59
N ASN A 67 -14.41 4.08 1.81
CA ASN A 67 -15.76 4.37 1.36
C ASN A 67 -16.21 3.33 0.33
N ARG A 68 -17.43 2.79 0.47
CA ARG A 68 -17.95 1.76 -0.44
C ARG A 68 -18.18 2.28 -1.86
N LYS A 69 -18.68 3.50 -2.02
CA LYS A 69 -19.05 4.06 -3.33
C LYS A 69 -17.83 4.31 -4.21
N SER A 70 -16.80 4.94 -3.65
CA SER A 70 -15.60 5.34 -4.39
C SER A 70 -14.44 4.34 -4.26
N GLY A 71 -14.47 3.50 -3.23
CA GLY A 71 -13.36 2.66 -2.79
C GLY A 71 -12.09 3.46 -2.45
N LYS A 72 -12.24 4.76 -2.14
CA LYS A 72 -11.20 5.66 -1.62
C LYS A 72 -11.17 5.64 -0.10
N VAL A 73 -10.10 6.17 0.50
CA VAL A 73 -9.87 6.11 1.95
C VAL A 73 -10.12 7.44 2.63
N LEU A 74 -10.50 7.40 3.91
CA LEU A 74 -10.58 8.56 4.79
C LEU A 74 -9.19 9.17 4.98
N ASP A 75 -9.04 10.45 4.65
CA ASP A 75 -7.78 11.16 4.50
C ASP A 75 -7.82 12.52 5.21
N VAL A 76 -6.72 12.87 5.89
CA VAL A 76 -6.46 14.25 6.30
C VAL A 76 -5.61 14.92 5.23
N GLY A 77 -6.24 15.83 4.49
CA GLY A 77 -5.65 16.45 3.30
C GLY A 77 -4.32 17.14 3.61
N GLY A 78 -3.32 16.92 2.75
CA GLY A 78 -2.01 17.57 2.86
C GLY A 78 -1.24 17.25 4.13
N PHE A 79 -1.52 16.13 4.80
CA PHE A 79 -0.86 15.71 6.05
C PHE A 79 -0.99 16.75 7.17
N GLN A 80 -2.07 17.54 7.17
CA GLN A 80 -2.28 18.56 8.17
C GLN A 80 -2.42 17.96 9.58
N THR A 81 -1.92 18.67 10.57
CA THR A 81 -1.95 18.24 11.99
C THR A 81 -2.56 19.28 12.91
N ALA A 82 -3.14 20.36 12.39
CA ALA A 82 -3.77 21.40 13.20
C ALA A 82 -5.19 20.97 13.63
N ASP A 83 -5.67 21.52 14.75
CA ASP A 83 -7.09 21.42 15.08
C ASP A 83 -7.92 22.13 14.00
N GLY A 84 -9.01 21.49 13.59
CA GLY A 84 -9.85 21.99 12.51
C GLY A 84 -9.41 21.57 11.11
N ALA A 85 -8.29 20.84 10.97
CA ALA A 85 -7.85 20.35 9.67
C ALA A 85 -8.90 19.41 9.05
N ASN A 86 -9.21 19.67 7.78
CA ASN A 86 -10.33 19.02 7.09
C ASN A 86 -10.08 17.53 6.86
N VAL A 87 -11.16 16.75 6.91
CA VAL A 87 -11.16 15.34 6.52
C VAL A 87 -11.90 15.20 5.20
N SER A 88 -11.31 14.44 4.28
CA SER A 88 -11.83 14.18 2.95
C SER A 88 -11.66 12.70 2.60
N GLN A 89 -12.17 12.27 1.45
CA GLN A 89 -11.66 11.04 0.83
C GLN A 89 -10.51 11.33 -0.13
N TYR A 90 -9.61 10.37 -0.28
CA TYR A 90 -8.56 10.42 -1.29
C TYR A 90 -8.19 9.00 -1.75
N ALA A 91 -7.59 8.88 -2.93
CA ALA A 91 -6.93 7.66 -3.35
C ALA A 91 -6.01 7.11 -2.24
N GLY A 92 -6.04 5.79 -2.01
CA GLY A 92 -5.12 5.17 -1.06
C GLY A 92 -3.68 5.38 -1.52
N THR A 93 -2.82 5.93 -0.66
CA THR A 93 -1.38 6.12 -0.93
C THR A 93 -0.52 5.30 0.04
N GLY A 94 -1.12 4.78 1.11
CA GLY A 94 -0.40 4.16 2.20
C GLY A 94 0.20 5.15 3.20
N GLY A 95 0.00 6.45 2.98
CA GLY A 95 0.45 7.55 3.84
C GLY A 95 -0.11 7.45 5.27
N THR A 96 0.60 8.05 6.23
CA THR A 96 0.19 8.02 7.65
C THR A 96 -1.04 8.88 7.95
N ASN A 97 -1.35 9.86 7.09
CA ASN A 97 -2.55 10.70 7.16
C ASN A 97 -3.85 9.96 6.77
N GLN A 98 -3.72 8.73 6.24
CA GLN A 98 -4.83 7.85 5.84
C GLN A 98 -5.03 6.67 6.81
N LYS A 99 -4.25 6.62 7.89
CA LYS A 99 -4.25 5.54 8.87
C LYS A 99 -4.92 6.02 10.15
N TRP A 100 -5.85 5.22 10.66
CA TRP A 100 -6.68 5.59 11.81
C TRP A 100 -6.63 4.50 12.88
N ASN A 101 -6.26 4.88 14.10
CA ASN A 101 -6.33 4.03 15.28
C ASN A 101 -7.76 4.04 15.84
N LEU A 102 -8.41 2.89 15.82
CA LEU A 102 -9.68 2.65 16.46
C LEU A 102 -9.43 2.10 17.87
N THR A 103 -10.06 2.71 18.87
CA THR A 103 -10.06 2.22 20.26
C THR A 103 -11.48 2.17 20.78
N LEU A 104 -11.93 0.98 21.17
CA LEU A 104 -13.21 0.73 21.81
C LEU A 104 -13.27 1.42 23.17
N LEU A 105 -14.35 2.16 23.37
CA LEU A 105 -14.71 2.91 24.57
C LEU A 105 -15.91 2.21 25.24
N SER A 106 -16.29 2.71 26.42
CA SER A 106 -17.51 2.28 27.10
C SER A 106 -18.75 2.47 26.22
N GLY A 107 -19.70 1.52 26.29
CA GLY A 107 -20.97 1.62 25.58
C GLY A 107 -20.92 1.29 24.09
N GLY A 108 -19.84 0.68 23.61
CA GLY A 108 -19.72 0.21 22.21
C GLY A 108 -19.27 1.28 21.21
N TYR A 109 -18.90 2.47 21.68
CA TYR A 109 -18.36 3.55 20.85
C TYR A 109 -16.85 3.42 20.67
N TYR A 110 -16.30 4.11 19.67
CA TYR A 110 -14.88 4.14 19.37
C TYR A 110 -14.37 5.58 19.32
N SER A 111 -13.14 5.78 19.77
CA SER A 111 -12.33 6.90 19.29
C SER A 111 -11.69 6.51 17.96
N ILE A 112 -11.68 7.43 16.99
CA ILE A 112 -10.98 7.28 15.72
C ILE A 112 -9.86 8.32 15.70
N ILE A 113 -8.61 7.91 15.90
CA ILE A 113 -7.44 8.79 16.05
C ILE A 113 -6.54 8.68 14.83
N GLY A 114 -6.23 9.81 14.17
CA GLY A 114 -5.30 9.83 13.04
C GLY A 114 -3.88 9.46 13.48
N VAL A 115 -3.25 8.51 12.78
CA VAL A 115 -1.88 8.05 13.10
C VAL A 115 -0.85 9.16 12.88
N HIS A 116 -1.02 9.98 11.84
CA HIS A 116 -0.09 11.08 11.56
C HIS A 116 -0.20 12.23 12.58
N SER A 117 -1.43 12.68 12.86
CA SER A 117 -1.67 13.87 13.67
C SER A 117 -1.82 13.61 15.16
N SER A 118 -2.08 12.36 15.55
CA SER A 118 -2.51 11.99 16.91
C SER A 118 -3.79 12.71 17.38
N LYS A 119 -4.63 13.16 16.44
CA LYS A 119 -5.89 13.89 16.69
C LYS A 119 -7.11 13.01 16.41
N GLY A 120 -8.20 13.27 17.12
CA GLY A 120 -9.46 12.55 16.96
C GLY A 120 -10.31 13.10 15.83
N LEU A 121 -10.93 12.20 15.08
CA LEU A 121 -12.00 12.50 14.13
C LEU A 121 -13.22 13.02 14.90
N GLN A 122 -13.76 14.16 14.48
CA GLN A 122 -14.92 14.75 15.13
C GLN A 122 -15.87 15.42 14.13
N VAL A 123 -17.12 15.55 14.53
CA VAL A 123 -18.03 16.53 13.90
C VAL A 123 -17.68 17.91 14.45
N ASP A 124 -17.40 18.86 13.56
CA ASP A 124 -16.94 20.19 13.92
C ASP A 124 -17.95 20.91 14.83
N GLN A 125 -17.41 21.55 15.87
CA GLN A 125 -18.19 22.32 16.86
C GLN A 125 -19.40 21.55 17.45
N ALA A 126 -19.36 20.22 17.46
CA ALA A 126 -20.47 19.35 17.90
C ALA A 126 -21.80 19.63 17.18
N GLY A 127 -21.74 20.08 15.92
CA GLY A 127 -22.93 20.30 15.08
C GLY A 127 -23.78 19.04 14.94
N THR A 128 -25.10 19.21 14.75
CA THR A 128 -26.08 18.11 14.66
C THR A 128 -26.93 18.14 13.39
N ALA A 129 -26.71 19.13 12.54
CA ALA A 129 -27.36 19.26 11.24
C ALA A 129 -26.66 18.40 10.19
N ASP A 130 -27.43 18.05 9.14
CA ASP A 130 -26.89 17.48 7.91
C ASP A 130 -25.91 18.47 7.27
N GLY A 131 -24.79 17.95 6.75
CA GLY A 131 -23.73 18.75 6.14
C GLY A 131 -22.79 19.43 7.12
N ASN A 132 -22.92 19.20 8.43
CA ASN A 132 -21.87 19.66 9.36
C ASN A 132 -20.55 18.93 9.06
N ASN A 133 -19.49 19.72 8.96
CA ASN A 133 -18.17 19.23 8.56
C ASN A 133 -17.59 18.23 9.56
N VAL A 134 -16.78 17.30 9.05
CA VAL A 134 -15.95 16.42 9.87
C VAL A 134 -14.49 16.84 9.73
N ASN A 135 -13.83 17.05 10.87
CA ASN A 135 -12.43 17.46 10.93
C ASN A 135 -11.66 16.65 11.97
N ILE A 136 -10.35 16.90 12.07
CA ILE A 136 -9.54 16.41 13.18
C ILE A 136 -9.36 17.49 14.25
N SER A 137 -9.36 17.07 15.51
CA SER A 137 -9.04 17.95 16.64
C SER A 137 -8.43 17.18 17.80
N THR A 138 -7.84 17.90 18.76
CA THR A 138 -7.34 17.35 20.01
C THR A 138 -8.44 16.50 20.67
N TYR A 139 -8.12 15.23 20.93
CA TYR A 139 -9.08 14.29 21.49
C TYR A 139 -9.31 14.60 22.97
N SER A 140 -10.54 14.98 23.31
CA SER A 140 -11.00 15.29 24.67
C SER A 140 -11.95 14.23 25.23
N GLY A 141 -12.40 13.28 24.39
CA GLY A 141 -13.42 12.32 24.75
C GLY A 141 -14.85 12.87 24.67
N ALA A 142 -15.07 14.06 24.11
CA ALA A 142 -16.40 14.61 23.89
C ALA A 142 -17.24 13.72 22.95
N THR A 143 -18.57 13.76 23.10
CA THR A 143 -19.50 12.90 22.34
C THR A 143 -19.43 13.09 20.83
N ASN A 144 -19.10 14.29 20.35
CA ASN A 144 -18.93 14.57 18.93
C ASN A 144 -17.63 13.94 18.35
N GLN A 145 -16.76 13.39 19.19
CA GLN A 145 -15.53 12.66 18.83
C GLN A 145 -15.65 11.14 19.02
N GLN A 146 -16.86 10.64 19.31
CA GLN A 146 -17.11 9.23 19.56
C GLN A 146 -18.05 8.65 18.49
N TRP A 147 -17.71 7.46 18.00
CA TRP A 147 -18.32 6.89 16.81
C TRP A 147 -18.78 5.46 17.05
N LEU A 148 -19.98 5.10 16.60
CA LEU A 148 -20.52 3.75 16.67
C LEU A 148 -20.47 3.11 15.28
N PHE A 149 -19.85 1.94 15.17
CA PHE A 149 -19.85 1.15 13.95
C PHE A 149 -21.06 0.22 13.96
N THR A 150 -22.09 0.52 13.15
CA THR A 150 -23.23 -0.39 12.98
C THR A 150 -23.04 -1.22 11.72
N SER A 151 -22.99 -2.54 11.85
CA SER A 151 -22.81 -3.43 10.69
C SER A 151 -24.01 -3.38 9.75
N LEU A 152 -23.73 -3.35 8.45
CA LEU A 152 -24.68 -3.50 7.35
C LEU A 152 -24.59 -4.89 6.69
N GLY A 153 -23.77 -5.78 7.24
CA GLY A 153 -23.40 -7.06 6.61
C GLY A 153 -22.31 -6.90 5.55
N ASN A 154 -21.78 -8.03 5.07
CA ASN A 154 -20.81 -8.11 3.97
C ASN A 154 -19.55 -7.22 4.10
N GLY A 155 -19.13 -6.88 5.32
CA GLY A 155 -17.90 -6.08 5.51
C GLY A 155 -18.13 -4.59 5.66
N TYR A 156 -19.37 -4.14 5.50
CA TYR A 156 -19.71 -2.72 5.53
C TYR A 156 -20.34 -2.30 6.86
N TYR A 157 -20.08 -1.05 7.19
CA TYR A 157 -20.56 -0.36 8.38
C TYR A 157 -21.14 0.99 7.97
N ARG A 158 -22.14 1.44 8.72
CA ARG A 158 -22.28 2.87 8.94
C ARG A 158 -21.48 3.29 10.17
N ILE A 159 -20.91 4.49 10.13
CA ILE A 159 -20.11 5.07 11.20
C ILE A 159 -20.89 6.24 11.79
N VAL A 160 -21.54 6.01 12.94
CA VAL A 160 -22.55 6.91 13.52
C VAL A 160 -21.93 7.77 14.61
N ASN A 161 -22.04 9.09 14.51
CA ASN A 161 -21.59 10.00 15.56
C ASN A 161 -22.46 9.88 16.81
N ARG A 162 -21.85 9.78 18.00
CA ARG A 162 -22.57 9.63 19.27
C ARG A 162 -23.40 10.86 19.62
N ASN A 163 -22.95 12.07 19.26
CA ASN A 163 -23.62 13.31 19.63
C ASN A 163 -24.89 13.56 18.81
N SER A 164 -24.80 13.39 17.49
CA SER A 164 -25.89 13.73 16.56
C SER A 164 -26.76 12.54 16.15
N GLY A 165 -26.25 11.31 16.29
CA GLY A 165 -26.87 10.11 15.72
C GLY A 165 -26.82 10.03 14.19
N LYS A 166 -26.03 10.89 13.53
CA LYS A 166 -25.84 10.94 12.08
C LYS A 166 -24.61 10.18 11.64
N ASP A 167 -24.55 9.88 10.36
CA ASP A 167 -23.56 8.98 9.78
C ASP A 167 -22.44 9.78 9.11
N LEU A 168 -21.22 9.26 9.15
CA LEU A 168 -20.09 9.73 8.35
C LEU A 168 -20.43 9.58 6.86
N ASP A 169 -20.35 10.67 6.11
CA ASP A 169 -20.85 10.77 4.75
C ASP A 169 -19.80 11.44 3.84
N ILE A 170 -19.72 10.98 2.59
CA ILE A 170 -19.04 11.72 1.53
C ILE A 170 -20.01 12.66 0.84
N ALA A 171 -19.79 13.95 1.04
CA ALA A 171 -20.66 15.02 0.58
C ALA A 171 -21.00 14.87 -0.92
N ASN A 172 -22.29 15.02 -1.22
CA ASN A 172 -22.85 14.90 -2.59
C ASN A 172 -22.58 13.55 -3.27
N GLN A 173 -22.20 12.51 -2.51
CA GLN A 173 -21.80 11.21 -3.04
C GLN A 173 -20.64 11.28 -4.04
N SER A 174 -19.79 12.31 -3.95
CA SER A 174 -18.70 12.48 -4.90
C SER A 174 -17.73 11.29 -4.83
N ILE A 175 -17.13 10.95 -5.96
CA ILE A 175 -16.06 9.95 -6.07
C ILE A 175 -14.70 10.62 -6.29
N ASP A 176 -14.63 11.94 -6.22
CA ASP A 176 -13.41 12.68 -6.53
C ASP A 176 -12.43 12.66 -5.35
N ASP A 177 -11.15 12.81 -5.69
CA ASP A 177 -10.10 13.06 -4.70
C ASP A 177 -10.31 14.42 -4.02
N GLY A 178 -10.23 14.44 -2.69
CA GLY A 178 -10.47 15.64 -1.88
C GLY A 178 -11.94 15.93 -1.63
N ALA A 179 -12.87 15.07 -2.06
CA ALA A 179 -14.28 15.25 -1.72
C ALA A 179 -14.49 15.26 -0.20
N ASN A 180 -15.28 16.23 0.26
CA ASN A 180 -15.44 16.52 1.68
C ASN A 180 -16.12 15.36 2.42
N VAL A 181 -15.72 15.16 3.68
CA VAL A 181 -16.43 14.29 4.60
C VAL A 181 -17.25 15.16 5.55
N ASP A 182 -18.55 14.90 5.59
CA ASP A 182 -19.48 15.54 6.51
C ASP A 182 -20.24 14.47 7.32
N GLN A 183 -21.21 14.92 8.12
CA GLN A 183 -22.24 14.04 8.66
C GLN A 183 -23.55 14.24 7.92
N TRP A 184 -24.32 13.16 7.77
CA TRP A 184 -25.66 13.22 7.21
C TRP A 184 -26.58 12.17 7.82
N THR A 185 -27.88 12.43 7.80
CA THR A 185 -28.92 11.46 8.18
C THR A 185 -28.80 10.20 7.31
N TYR A 186 -28.74 9.03 7.93
CA TYR A 186 -28.64 7.79 7.16
C TYR A 186 -29.83 7.60 6.22
N TRP A 187 -29.56 7.43 4.92
CA TRP A 187 -30.59 7.16 3.92
C TRP A 187 -30.29 5.91 3.08
N GLY A 188 -29.20 5.20 3.38
CA GLY A 188 -28.83 3.95 2.71
C GLY A 188 -27.87 4.10 1.54
N GLY A 189 -27.43 5.32 1.22
CA GLY A 189 -26.47 5.58 0.15
C GLY A 189 -25.11 4.92 0.38
N GLU A 190 -24.45 4.45 -0.68
CA GLU A 190 -23.12 3.83 -0.58
C GLU A 190 -22.03 4.81 -0.13
N ASN A 191 -22.25 6.13 -0.28
CA ASN A 191 -21.37 7.17 0.26
C ASN A 191 -21.37 7.22 1.80
N GLN A 192 -22.35 6.61 2.47
CA GLN A 192 -22.45 6.49 3.94
C GLN A 192 -21.97 5.13 4.46
N GLN A 193 -21.45 4.28 3.56
CA GLN A 193 -21.07 2.91 3.89
C GLN A 193 -19.56 2.78 3.80
N TRP A 194 -18.98 2.21 4.84
CA TRP A 194 -17.53 2.16 5.03
C TRP A 194 -17.09 0.75 5.37
N SER A 195 -15.92 0.35 4.90
CA SER A 195 -15.26 -0.88 5.31
C SER A 195 -13.93 -0.55 6.01
N LEU A 196 -13.41 -1.52 6.76
CA LEU A 196 -12.17 -1.40 7.50
C LEU A 196 -11.13 -2.34 6.89
N LEU A 197 -10.00 -1.79 6.43
CA LEU A 197 -8.85 -2.58 6.02
C LEU A 197 -7.72 -2.42 7.04
N THR A 198 -7.22 -3.52 7.59
CA THR A 198 -6.12 -3.46 8.56
C THR A 198 -4.85 -2.88 7.94
N VAL A 199 -4.10 -2.13 8.76
CA VAL A 199 -2.89 -1.39 8.37
C VAL A 199 -1.63 -2.12 8.81
N ASN A 200 -1.68 -3.41 9.15
CA ASN A 200 -0.46 -4.18 9.42
C ASN A 200 0.39 -4.26 8.14
N ALA A 201 1.16 -3.22 7.87
CA ALA A 201 1.94 -2.95 6.67
C ALA A 201 3.32 -2.52 7.14
N THR A 202 4.03 -3.50 7.70
CA THR A 202 5.45 -3.42 8.05
C THR A 202 6.27 -4.11 6.98
N GLY A 203 5.92 -3.88 5.70
CA GLY A 203 6.57 -4.56 4.59
C GLY A 203 8.08 -4.35 4.59
N GLN A 204 8.80 -5.40 4.25
CA GLN A 204 10.25 -5.45 4.33
C GLN A 204 10.89 -5.76 2.97
N LEU A 205 10.23 -5.33 1.88
CA LEU A 205 10.77 -5.39 0.54
C LEU A 205 11.93 -4.40 0.42
N GLY A 206 13.03 -4.86 -0.16
CA GLY A 206 14.15 -4.06 -0.63
C GLY A 206 14.47 -4.43 -2.06
N TRP A 207 15.37 -3.66 -2.68
CA TRP A 207 15.85 -3.95 -4.02
C TRP A 207 17.30 -3.46 -4.18
N VAL A 208 18.02 -4.05 -5.14
CA VAL A 208 19.37 -3.64 -5.53
C VAL A 208 19.46 -3.63 -7.06
N LEU A 209 20.13 -2.62 -7.65
CA LEU A 209 20.40 -2.57 -9.09
C LEU A 209 21.87 -2.90 -9.35
N ASN A 210 22.11 -3.84 -10.28
CA ASN A 210 23.43 -3.95 -10.91
C ASN A 210 23.58 -2.84 -11.95
N SER A 211 24.34 -1.79 -11.61
CA SER A 211 24.53 -0.60 -12.43
C SER A 211 25.78 -0.64 -13.32
N THR A 212 26.57 -1.72 -13.30
CA THR A 212 27.80 -1.79 -14.09
C THR A 212 27.48 -1.75 -15.58
N GLY A 213 28.02 -0.77 -16.30
CA GLY A 213 27.80 -0.58 -17.73
C GLY A 213 26.43 -0.01 -18.11
N VAL A 214 25.63 0.44 -17.13
CA VAL A 214 24.30 1.02 -17.37
C VAL A 214 24.41 2.54 -17.57
N PRO A 215 23.78 3.13 -18.61
CA PRO A 215 23.76 4.58 -18.79
C PRO A 215 23.18 5.32 -17.57
N ALA A 216 23.76 6.46 -17.20
CA ALA A 216 23.41 7.18 -15.97
C ALA A 216 21.95 7.64 -15.91
N ASP A 217 21.38 8.03 -17.05
CA ASP A 217 19.96 8.40 -17.17
C ASP A 217 19.03 7.19 -16.96
N VAL A 218 19.43 6.00 -17.44
CA VAL A 218 18.72 4.74 -17.21
C VAL A 218 18.77 4.35 -15.74
N VAL A 219 19.95 4.44 -15.10
CA VAL A 219 20.10 4.20 -13.65
C VAL A 219 19.15 5.10 -12.86
N THR A 220 19.05 6.39 -13.24
CA THR A 220 18.17 7.35 -12.56
C THR A 220 16.70 6.97 -12.71
N ARG A 221 16.23 6.67 -13.93
CA ARG A 221 14.82 6.28 -14.17
C ARG A 221 14.43 5.01 -13.41
N ILE A 222 15.24 3.94 -13.52
CA ILE A 222 14.98 2.66 -12.84
C ILE A 222 15.02 2.85 -11.31
N THR A 223 15.97 3.63 -10.79
CA THR A 223 16.08 3.88 -9.35
C THR A 223 14.85 4.61 -8.81
N ASN A 224 14.39 5.65 -9.50
CA ASN A 224 13.18 6.38 -9.10
C ASN A 224 11.94 5.48 -9.15
N ALA A 225 11.80 4.69 -10.21
CA ALA A 225 10.70 3.74 -10.37
C ALA A 225 10.67 2.68 -9.26
N MET A 226 11.82 2.05 -8.97
CA MET A 226 11.91 1.00 -7.95
C MET A 226 11.79 1.54 -6.53
N ASN A 227 12.31 2.73 -6.24
CA ASN A 227 12.13 3.39 -4.94
C ASN A 227 10.64 3.62 -4.65
N ASP A 228 9.92 4.21 -5.60
CA ASP A 228 8.49 4.49 -5.45
C ASP A 228 7.68 3.18 -5.34
N ALA A 229 7.90 2.24 -6.26
CA ALA A 229 7.21 0.94 -6.24
C ALA A 229 7.45 0.17 -4.93
N CYS A 230 8.70 0.11 -4.46
CA CYS A 230 9.06 -0.55 -3.20
C CYS A 230 8.40 0.13 -1.99
N ALA A 231 8.39 1.47 -1.96
CA ALA A 231 7.73 2.23 -0.89
C ALA A 231 6.23 1.94 -0.85
N ARG A 232 5.56 1.89 -2.00
CA ARG A 232 4.13 1.54 -2.12
C ARG A 232 3.82 0.14 -1.64
N TYR A 233 4.65 -0.84 -2.04
CA TYR A 233 4.53 -2.21 -1.56
C TYR A 233 4.64 -2.26 -0.04
N ASN A 234 5.70 -1.68 0.53
CA ASN A 234 5.94 -1.69 1.98
C ASN A 234 4.89 -0.94 2.79
N ALA A 235 4.31 0.14 2.24
CA ALA A 235 3.25 0.91 2.87
C ALA A 235 1.88 0.22 2.77
N GLY A 236 1.67 -0.63 1.76
CA GLY A 236 0.37 -1.25 1.48
C GLY A 236 0.13 -2.58 2.20
N ALA A 237 1.16 -3.38 2.48
CA ALA A 237 0.98 -4.69 3.14
C ALA A 237 2.22 -5.20 3.89
N ASN A 238 2.05 -6.27 4.70
CA ASN A 238 3.11 -6.88 5.49
C ASN A 238 3.99 -7.84 4.67
N TRP A 239 4.71 -7.32 3.68
CA TRP A 239 5.63 -8.12 2.89
C TRP A 239 6.76 -8.70 3.76
N PRO A 240 7.04 -10.01 3.68
CA PRO A 240 8.19 -10.59 4.35
C PRO A 240 9.49 -9.98 3.82
N SER A 241 10.56 -10.06 4.63
CA SER A 241 11.86 -9.54 4.19
C SER A 241 12.33 -10.23 2.92
N ARG A 242 12.60 -9.42 1.89
CA ARG A 242 13.07 -9.88 0.60
C ARG A 242 13.79 -8.76 -0.11
N THR A 243 14.92 -9.07 -0.74
CA THR A 243 15.64 -8.13 -1.61
C THR A 243 15.51 -8.58 -3.06
N LEU A 244 14.93 -7.72 -3.90
CA LEU A 244 14.83 -7.95 -5.34
C LEU A 244 16.14 -7.56 -6.05
N THR A 245 16.52 -8.31 -7.08
CA THR A 245 17.66 -7.98 -7.92
C THR A 245 17.16 -7.34 -9.21
N VAL A 246 17.58 -6.12 -9.47
CA VAL A 246 17.19 -5.32 -10.64
C VAL A 246 18.36 -5.23 -11.60
N GLN A 247 18.09 -5.35 -12.89
CA GLN A 247 19.09 -5.25 -13.94
C GLN A 247 18.56 -4.44 -15.12
N TYR A 248 19.47 -3.83 -15.87
CA TYR A 248 19.17 -3.28 -17.18
C TYR A 248 19.68 -4.24 -18.26
N ASN A 249 18.80 -4.66 -19.17
CA ASN A 249 19.13 -5.59 -20.23
C ASN A 249 18.46 -5.17 -21.53
N THR A 250 19.25 -4.71 -22.51
CA THR A 250 18.74 -4.22 -23.81
C THR A 250 18.08 -5.31 -24.67
N GLY A 251 18.30 -6.58 -24.37
CA GLY A 251 17.62 -7.71 -25.00
C GLY A 251 16.20 -7.94 -24.48
N VAL A 252 15.79 -7.27 -23.41
CA VAL A 252 14.41 -7.30 -22.89
C VAL A 252 13.61 -6.19 -23.60
N PRO A 253 12.48 -6.49 -24.28
CA PRO A 253 11.69 -5.48 -24.99
C PRO A 253 11.06 -4.41 -24.09
N THR A 254 10.58 -4.82 -22.91
CA THR A 254 9.82 -3.98 -21.97
C THR A 254 10.45 -4.04 -20.57
N ALA A 255 9.92 -4.90 -19.70
CA ALA A 255 10.52 -5.37 -18.47
C ALA A 255 10.03 -6.80 -18.22
N ASP A 256 10.72 -7.54 -17.36
CA ASP A 256 10.24 -8.84 -16.88
C ASP A 256 10.67 -9.10 -15.44
N GLY A 257 9.73 -9.64 -14.65
CA GLY A 257 9.92 -10.13 -13.30
C GLY A 257 9.86 -11.65 -13.25
N SER A 258 10.62 -12.25 -12.34
CA SER A 258 10.62 -13.70 -12.13
C SER A 258 10.54 -14.06 -10.66
N THR A 259 10.01 -15.24 -10.38
CA THR A 259 9.69 -15.70 -9.02
C THR A 259 10.91 -15.84 -8.09
N ASN A 260 12.12 -15.90 -8.63
CA ASN A 260 13.36 -15.86 -7.83
C ASN A 260 13.71 -14.45 -7.32
N GLY A 261 12.98 -13.41 -7.72
CA GLY A 261 13.17 -12.03 -7.28
C GLY A 261 14.00 -11.19 -8.23
N ASN A 262 14.26 -11.66 -9.46
CA ASN A 262 14.92 -10.86 -10.48
C ASN A 262 13.90 -10.05 -11.28
N ILE A 263 14.22 -8.77 -11.50
CA ILE A 263 13.52 -7.86 -12.42
C ILE A 263 14.54 -7.34 -13.43
N ARG A 264 14.19 -7.36 -14.71
CA ARG A 264 15.01 -6.79 -15.78
C ARG A 264 14.22 -5.71 -16.49
N PHE A 265 14.79 -4.51 -16.61
CA PHE A 265 14.25 -3.44 -17.44
C PHE A 265 14.95 -3.43 -18.81
N GLY A 266 14.15 -3.28 -19.85
CA GLY A 266 14.56 -3.15 -21.24
C GLY A 266 15.02 -1.75 -21.63
N ALA A 267 15.46 -1.60 -22.87
CA ALA A 267 15.93 -0.32 -23.43
C ALA A 267 14.82 0.73 -23.60
N ASN A 268 13.57 0.30 -23.72
CA ASN A 268 12.45 1.20 -23.96
C ASN A 268 12.13 2.03 -22.70
N THR A 269 12.40 3.33 -22.77
CA THR A 269 12.25 4.25 -21.64
C THR A 269 10.81 4.37 -21.14
N SER A 270 9.81 4.10 -21.99
CA SER A 270 8.38 4.10 -21.58
C SER A 270 8.03 3.00 -20.57
N TYR A 271 8.90 2.00 -20.38
CA TYR A 271 8.72 0.92 -19.39
C TYR A 271 9.65 1.09 -18.17
N GLN A 272 10.50 2.12 -18.14
CA GLN A 272 11.38 2.40 -17.00
C GLN A 272 10.69 3.36 -16.01
N ASN A 273 9.49 2.99 -15.57
CA ASN A 273 8.62 3.81 -14.73
C ASN A 273 8.01 3.02 -13.56
N VAL A 274 7.41 3.73 -12.60
CA VAL A 274 6.85 3.13 -11.38
C VAL A 274 5.74 2.12 -11.67
N ARG A 275 4.86 2.37 -12.65
CA ARG A 275 3.81 1.42 -13.05
C ARG A 275 4.41 0.07 -13.40
N THR A 276 5.39 0.07 -14.30
CA THR A 276 6.06 -1.14 -14.75
C THR A 276 6.82 -1.79 -13.59
N ALA A 277 7.52 -1.02 -12.76
CA ALA A 277 8.19 -1.56 -11.58
C ALA A 277 7.22 -2.29 -10.63
N MET A 278 6.05 -1.71 -10.33
CA MET A 278 5.04 -2.35 -9.49
C MET A 278 4.50 -3.63 -10.12
N HIS A 279 4.22 -3.60 -11.42
CA HIS A 279 3.79 -4.77 -12.19
C HIS A 279 4.82 -5.90 -12.13
N GLU A 280 6.10 -5.61 -12.38
CA GLU A 280 7.15 -6.65 -12.32
C GLU A 280 7.37 -7.19 -10.91
N ILE A 281 7.22 -6.36 -9.86
CA ILE A 281 7.25 -6.84 -8.47
C ILE A 281 6.15 -7.90 -8.26
N ALA A 282 4.96 -7.73 -8.85
CA ALA A 282 3.88 -8.71 -8.73
C ALA A 282 4.26 -10.08 -9.32
N HIS A 283 4.95 -10.08 -10.47
CA HIS A 283 5.50 -11.31 -11.06
C HIS A 283 6.54 -11.97 -10.15
N THR A 284 7.37 -11.19 -9.44
CA THR A 284 8.29 -11.77 -8.44
C THR A 284 7.58 -12.48 -7.29
N TYR A 285 6.32 -12.13 -7.06
CA TYR A 285 5.44 -12.76 -6.08
C TYR A 285 4.52 -13.84 -6.66
N GLY A 286 4.67 -14.19 -7.93
CA GLY A 286 4.01 -15.35 -8.52
C GLY A 286 2.80 -15.05 -9.40
N VAL A 287 2.43 -13.77 -9.57
CA VAL A 287 1.38 -13.38 -10.51
C VAL A 287 1.77 -13.88 -11.90
N GLY A 288 0.86 -14.59 -12.56
CA GLY A 288 1.08 -15.11 -13.91
C GLY A 288 2.06 -16.28 -14.06
N ILE A 289 2.79 -16.65 -13.00
CA ILE A 289 3.95 -17.57 -13.10
C ILE A 289 3.82 -18.77 -12.15
N SER A 290 3.27 -18.57 -10.95
CA SER A 290 3.24 -19.61 -9.91
C SER A 290 2.15 -20.66 -10.16
N GLY A 291 2.32 -21.85 -9.57
CA GLY A 291 1.25 -22.86 -9.54
C GLY A 291 0.01 -22.39 -8.77
N GLY A 292 0.18 -21.54 -7.75
CA GLY A 292 -0.90 -20.92 -6.99
C GLY A 292 -1.75 -19.97 -7.84
N TRP A 293 -1.11 -19.20 -8.72
CA TRP A 293 -1.81 -18.42 -9.74
C TRP A 293 -2.67 -19.32 -10.62
N THR A 294 -2.08 -20.32 -11.28
CA THR A 294 -2.82 -21.21 -12.19
C THR A 294 -3.97 -21.95 -11.48
N SER A 295 -3.76 -22.37 -10.24
CA SER A 295 -4.77 -23.09 -9.44
C SER A 295 -5.97 -22.21 -9.07
N ASN A 296 -5.75 -20.90 -8.97
CA ASN A 296 -6.80 -19.94 -8.65
C ASN A 296 -7.36 -19.23 -9.88
N THR A 297 -6.88 -19.52 -11.09
CA THR A 297 -7.44 -18.95 -12.32
C THR A 297 -8.36 -19.95 -13.01
N SER A 298 -9.60 -19.56 -13.28
CA SER A 298 -10.55 -20.37 -14.04
C SER A 298 -11.49 -19.48 -14.84
N THR A 299 -11.83 -19.91 -16.06
CA THR A 299 -12.79 -19.21 -16.95
C THR A 299 -12.53 -17.71 -17.14
N GLY A 300 -11.27 -17.28 -17.04
CA GLY A 300 -10.87 -15.88 -17.20
C GLY A 300 -10.94 -15.04 -15.92
N ASP A 301 -11.15 -15.63 -14.75
CA ASP A 301 -11.21 -14.93 -13.46
C ASP A 301 -10.25 -15.55 -12.43
N PHE A 302 -9.79 -14.73 -11.47
CA PHE A 302 -9.11 -15.18 -10.27
C PHE A 302 -10.14 -15.49 -9.17
N LEU A 303 -10.08 -16.70 -8.63
CA LEU A 303 -11.09 -17.27 -7.72
C LEU A 303 -10.62 -17.40 -6.27
N GLY A 304 -9.41 -16.93 -5.96
CA GLY A 304 -8.90 -16.94 -4.60
C GLY A 304 -9.83 -16.20 -3.63
N ALA A 305 -10.16 -16.83 -2.51
CA ALA A 305 -11.20 -16.35 -1.61
C ALA A 305 -10.88 -14.98 -0.98
N ASN A 306 -9.62 -14.76 -0.61
CA ASN A 306 -9.18 -13.50 -0.02
C ASN A 306 -9.19 -12.38 -1.07
N THR A 307 -8.66 -12.65 -2.28
CA THR A 307 -8.69 -11.68 -3.38
C THR A 307 -10.12 -11.33 -3.80
N VAL A 308 -11.02 -12.31 -3.90
CA VAL A 308 -12.43 -12.09 -4.24
C VAL A 308 -13.15 -11.28 -3.16
N ALA A 309 -12.87 -11.53 -1.88
CA ALA A 309 -13.43 -10.72 -0.79
C ALA A 309 -12.93 -9.26 -0.87
N LEU A 310 -11.64 -9.07 -1.12
CA LEU A 310 -11.01 -7.76 -1.19
C LEU A 310 -11.48 -6.93 -2.40
N VAL A 311 -11.58 -7.52 -3.60
CA VAL A 311 -12.06 -6.77 -4.76
C VAL A 311 -13.52 -6.34 -4.59
N LYS A 312 -14.34 -7.13 -3.87
CA LYS A 312 -15.70 -6.73 -3.55
C LYS A 312 -15.77 -5.54 -2.60
N ILE A 313 -14.80 -5.39 -1.71
CA ILE A 313 -14.67 -4.18 -0.89
C ILE A 313 -14.42 -2.95 -1.77
N PHE A 314 -13.58 -3.09 -2.80
CA PHE A 314 -13.18 -2.00 -3.68
C PHE A 314 -14.23 -1.62 -4.73
N ASP A 315 -14.92 -2.61 -5.29
CA ASP A 315 -15.76 -2.46 -6.50
C ASP A 315 -17.23 -2.83 -6.25
N GLY A 316 -17.59 -3.11 -5.01
CA GLY A 316 -18.91 -3.60 -4.64
C GLY A 316 -19.10 -5.08 -4.95
N GLN A 317 -20.31 -5.58 -4.74
CA GLN A 317 -20.58 -7.03 -4.69
C GLN A 317 -20.31 -7.78 -6.00
N SER A 318 -20.37 -7.08 -7.15
CA SER A 318 -20.05 -7.62 -8.47
C SER A 318 -18.56 -7.54 -8.84
N GLY A 319 -17.72 -6.99 -7.96
CA GLY A 319 -16.28 -6.90 -8.17
C GLY A 319 -15.66 -8.27 -8.44
N ALA A 320 -14.83 -8.33 -9.49
CA ALA A 320 -14.12 -9.53 -9.91
C ALA A 320 -12.73 -9.14 -10.41
N ILE A 321 -11.77 -10.07 -10.29
CA ILE A 321 -10.44 -9.92 -10.87
C ILE A 321 -10.38 -10.79 -12.11
N HIS A 322 -10.42 -10.15 -13.27
CA HIS A 322 -10.27 -10.83 -14.55
C HIS A 322 -8.81 -11.17 -14.79
N THR A 323 -8.55 -12.31 -15.42
CA THR A 323 -7.21 -12.85 -15.68
C THR A 323 -7.06 -13.32 -17.11
N GLY A 324 -5.83 -13.29 -17.61
CA GLY A 324 -5.52 -13.64 -18.98
C GLY A 324 -4.02 -13.74 -19.19
N GLY A 325 -3.57 -14.94 -19.58
CA GLY A 325 -2.15 -15.24 -19.61
C GLY A 325 -1.49 -15.01 -18.24
N GLY A 326 -0.48 -14.15 -18.22
CA GLY A 326 0.26 -13.80 -17.00
C GLY A 326 -0.33 -12.64 -16.18
N HIS A 327 -1.46 -12.08 -16.58
CA HIS A 327 -1.92 -10.77 -16.10
C HIS A 327 -3.30 -10.82 -15.47
N PHE A 328 -3.63 -9.79 -14.69
CA PHE A 328 -4.97 -9.52 -14.19
C PHE A 328 -5.42 -8.09 -14.43
N TRP A 329 -6.73 -7.84 -14.39
CA TRP A 329 -7.36 -6.53 -14.58
C TRP A 329 -8.41 -6.27 -13.50
N ALA A 330 -8.74 -5.01 -13.20
CA ALA A 330 -8.18 -3.75 -13.78
C ALA A 330 -6.95 -3.21 -13.02
N TYR A 331 -6.44 -3.98 -12.05
CA TYR A 331 -5.40 -3.54 -11.12
C TYR A 331 -4.04 -4.23 -11.36
N GLY A 332 -3.86 -4.92 -12.50
CA GLY A 332 -2.58 -5.54 -12.84
C GLY A 332 -1.52 -4.53 -13.24
N LEU A 333 -1.92 -3.28 -13.53
CA LEU A 333 -1.05 -2.20 -13.97
C LEU A 333 -0.35 -2.56 -15.30
N ASN A 334 -1.04 -3.28 -16.18
CA ASN A 334 -0.46 -3.80 -17.41
C ASN A 334 -0.25 -2.69 -18.45
N TYR A 335 -1.16 -1.70 -18.46
CA TYR A 335 -1.16 -0.58 -19.40
C TYR A 335 -1.21 0.77 -18.69
N ASP A 336 -0.78 1.83 -19.38
CA ASP A 336 -0.71 3.19 -18.80
C ASP A 336 -2.08 3.74 -18.39
N ASN A 337 -3.16 3.33 -19.08
CA ASN A 337 -4.52 3.70 -18.69
C ASN A 337 -5.02 2.98 -17.42
N GLU A 338 -4.32 1.97 -16.93
CA GLU A 338 -4.58 1.36 -15.61
C GLU A 338 -3.89 2.13 -14.48
N TRP A 339 -2.97 3.06 -14.77
CA TRP A 339 -2.25 3.79 -13.74
C TRP A 339 -3.14 4.86 -13.09
N SER A 340 -3.30 4.73 -11.78
CA SER A 340 -3.76 5.78 -10.88
C SER A 340 -3.25 5.47 -9.48
N GLU A 341 -3.22 6.46 -8.58
CA GLU A 341 -2.90 6.24 -7.16
C GLU A 341 -3.83 5.19 -6.53
N THR A 342 -5.12 5.23 -6.90
CA THR A 342 -6.11 4.25 -6.45
C THR A 342 -5.75 2.84 -6.92
N ASN A 343 -5.41 2.67 -8.19
CA ASN A 343 -5.07 1.35 -8.74
C ASN A 343 -3.72 0.85 -8.22
N ALA A 344 -2.74 1.72 -7.99
CA ALA A 344 -1.46 1.36 -7.41
C ALA A 344 -1.63 0.79 -5.98
N PHE A 345 -2.48 1.41 -5.15
CA PHE A 345 -2.79 0.88 -3.83
C PHE A 345 -3.56 -0.44 -3.88
N ARG A 346 -4.61 -0.50 -4.71
CA ARG A 346 -5.39 -1.73 -4.90
C ARG A 346 -4.52 -2.87 -5.42
N HIS A 347 -3.60 -2.60 -6.35
CA HIS A 347 -2.63 -3.56 -6.85
C HIS A 347 -1.84 -4.20 -5.71
N VAL A 348 -1.20 -3.41 -4.84
CA VAL A 348 -0.43 -3.94 -3.71
C VAL A 348 -1.30 -4.82 -2.80
N LYS A 349 -2.50 -4.34 -2.47
CA LYS A 349 -3.44 -5.08 -1.61
C LYS A 349 -3.88 -6.40 -2.25
N LEU A 350 -4.20 -6.39 -3.54
CA LEU A 350 -4.66 -7.58 -4.27
C LEU A 350 -3.54 -8.59 -4.46
N VAL A 351 -2.33 -8.17 -4.83
CA VAL A 351 -1.17 -9.08 -4.94
C VAL A 351 -0.88 -9.73 -3.59
N PHE A 352 -1.00 -8.98 -2.48
CA PHE A 352 -0.86 -9.56 -1.14
C PHE A 352 -1.97 -10.57 -0.80
N ALA A 353 -3.22 -10.28 -1.16
CA ALA A 353 -4.34 -11.20 -0.98
C ALA A 353 -4.16 -12.48 -1.82
N MET A 354 -3.70 -12.36 -3.07
CA MET A 354 -3.44 -13.50 -3.96
C MET A 354 -2.39 -14.44 -3.38
N ARG A 355 -1.38 -13.92 -2.67
CA ARG A 355 -0.43 -14.75 -1.91
C ARG A 355 -1.07 -15.49 -0.76
N SER A 356 -2.02 -14.86 -0.09
CA SER A 356 -2.81 -15.52 0.96
C SER A 356 -3.72 -16.61 0.40
N ASP A 357 -4.05 -16.53 -0.90
CA ASP A 357 -4.77 -17.56 -1.66
C ASP A 357 -3.84 -18.66 -2.25
N GLY A 358 -2.55 -18.66 -1.91
CA GLY A 358 -1.61 -19.75 -2.23
C GLY A 358 -0.63 -19.48 -3.37
N MET A 359 -0.48 -18.21 -3.77
CA MET A 359 0.55 -17.74 -4.73
C MET A 359 1.94 -17.58 -4.08
#